data_AF-A0A7C7T4J3-F1
#
_entry.id   AF-A0A7C7T4J3-F1
#
_cell.length_a   1.000
_cell.length_b   1.000
_cell.length_c   1.000
_cell.angle_alpha   90.00
_cell.angle_beta   90.00
_cell.angle_gamma   90.00
#
_symmetry.space_group_name_H-M   'P 1'
#
loop_
_entity.id
_entity.type
_entity.pdbx_description
1 polymer ?
#
loop_
_entity_poly.entity_id
_entity_poly.type
_entity_poly.pdbx_seq_one_letter_code
_entity_poly.pdbx_strand_id
1 'polypeptide(L)'
;MAQKESIQRLKAAAEERLADLKVEKKNIEQQISSATGEAKEQLALTLDTTSEQITDLRSQLMNRNFTMKKIEKVIAEYSINKDKLSAKIKNTLQSKPQLMDLIKSSDRDVSRLDSRLNSVIKQENAAQKNLSKVISRLNELNTKKQEMRKNLQRKRISEAKRKAAQEKQIIVMARKLASKMAAAKRKAPKRKVAKRKAPKRKAAKRKAPKRKAAKRKAPKRK
;
A
#
# COMPACT_ATOMS: atom_id res chain seq x y z
N MET A 1 22.77 31.95 16.21
CA MET A 1 22.13 32.99 15.37
C MET A 1 20.95 33.63 16.07
N ALA A 2 19.94 32.86 16.51
CA ALA A 2 18.75 33.38 17.21
C ALA A 2 19.04 34.34 18.40
N GLN A 3 20.04 34.04 19.24
CA GLN A 3 20.40 34.91 20.37
C GLN A 3 20.98 36.27 19.91
N LYS A 4 21.82 36.27 18.86
CA LYS A 4 22.40 37.49 18.29
C LYS A 4 21.28 38.39 17.73
N GLU A 5 20.38 37.82 16.94
CA GLU A 5 19.23 38.52 16.36
C GLU A 5 18.27 39.04 17.42
N SER A 6 18.07 38.30 18.52
CA SER A 6 17.26 38.75 19.65
C SER A 6 17.87 39.98 20.33
N ILE A 7 19.17 39.94 20.68
CA ILE A 7 19.85 41.09 21.29
C ILE A 7 19.90 42.28 20.32
N GLN A 8 20.03 42.04 19.02
CA GLN A 8 20.03 43.09 18.01
C GLN A 8 18.66 43.78 17.92
N ARG A 9 17.56 43.02 17.94
CA ARG A 9 16.20 43.57 18.00
C ARG A 9 15.97 44.38 19.27
N LEU A 10 16.39 43.86 20.42
CA LEU A 10 16.29 44.58 21.69
C LEU A 10 17.12 45.86 21.66
N LYS A 11 18.32 45.84 21.10
CA LYS A 11 19.15 47.04 20.94
C LYS A 11 18.45 48.09 20.08
N ALA A 12 17.97 47.71 18.89
CA ALA A 12 17.27 48.62 17.99
C ALA A 12 16.03 49.24 18.64
N ALA A 13 15.20 48.44 19.31
CA ALA A 13 14.01 48.94 20.00
C ALA A 13 14.33 49.93 21.14
N ALA A 14 15.44 49.73 21.85
CA ALA A 14 15.86 50.70 22.87
C ALA A 14 16.51 51.96 22.27
N GLU A 15 17.17 51.86 21.12
CA GLU A 15 17.71 53.02 20.40
C GLU A 15 16.58 53.90 19.86
N GLU A 16 15.54 53.28 19.29
CA GLU A 16 14.33 53.96 18.82
C GLU A 16 13.62 54.68 19.98
N ARG A 17 13.30 53.95 21.07
CA ARG A 17 12.66 54.56 22.25
C ARG A 17 13.51 55.67 22.87
N LEU A 18 14.83 55.52 22.88
CA LEU A 18 15.73 56.56 23.37
C LEU A 18 15.72 57.80 22.47
N ALA A 19 15.52 57.64 21.16
CA ALA A 19 15.37 58.76 20.24
C ALA A 19 14.05 59.50 20.51
N ASP A 20 12.94 58.78 20.68
CA ASP A 20 11.63 59.35 20.97
C ASP A 20 11.64 60.13 22.29
N LEU A 21 12.13 59.53 23.39
CA LEU A 21 12.20 60.20 24.69
C LEU A 21 13.10 61.44 24.67
N LYS A 22 14.14 61.47 23.82
CA LYS A 22 14.97 62.68 23.65
C LYS A 22 14.20 63.80 22.96
N VAL A 23 13.32 63.47 22.02
CA VAL A 23 12.45 64.46 21.36
C VAL A 23 11.38 64.94 22.33
N GLU A 24 10.74 64.02 23.06
CA GLU A 24 9.76 64.33 24.10
C GLU A 24 10.35 65.22 25.18
N LYS A 25 11.54 64.90 25.68
CA LYS A 25 12.29 65.72 26.64
C LYS A 25 12.44 67.17 26.15
N LYS A 26 12.88 67.36 24.90
CA LYS A 26 13.04 68.72 24.32
C LYS A 26 11.71 69.45 24.21
N ASN A 27 10.64 68.75 23.85
CA ASN A 27 9.30 69.33 23.77
C ASN A 27 8.78 69.76 25.16
N ILE A 28 8.98 68.93 26.19
CA ILE A 28 8.64 69.27 27.57
C ILE A 28 9.45 70.48 28.05
N GLU A 29 10.76 70.53 27.79
CA GLU A 29 11.62 71.69 28.11
C GLU A 29 11.12 72.98 27.46
N GLN A 30 10.68 72.92 26.19
CA GLN A 30 10.09 74.06 25.49
C GLN A 30 8.74 74.48 26.09
N GLN A 31 7.89 73.53 26.48
CA GLN A 31 6.60 73.82 27.11
C GLN A 31 6.76 74.43 28.50
N ILE A 32 7.71 73.95 29.30
CA ILE A 32 8.06 74.52 30.62
C ILE A 32 8.47 76.00 30.49
N SER A 33 9.15 76.36 29.39
CA SER A 33 9.58 77.73 29.13
C SER A 33 8.40 78.70 28.89
N SER A 34 7.25 78.17 28.47
CA SER A 34 6.04 78.95 28.16
C SER A 34 4.93 78.81 29.21
N ALA A 35 5.01 77.82 30.10
CA ALA A 35 4.01 77.52 31.12
C ALA A 35 4.27 78.27 32.45
N THR A 36 3.20 78.51 33.21
CA THR A 36 3.26 79.21 34.51
C THR A 36 2.33 78.52 35.53
N GLY A 37 2.66 78.61 36.82
CA GLY A 37 1.87 78.03 37.90
C GLY A 37 1.92 76.49 37.95
N GLU A 38 0.82 75.87 38.36
CA GLU A 38 0.70 74.41 38.58
C GLU A 38 1.05 73.58 37.32
N ALA A 39 0.70 74.06 36.12
CA ALA A 39 1.03 73.40 34.86
C ALA A 39 2.55 73.27 34.66
N LYS A 40 3.33 74.26 35.10
CA LYS A 40 4.79 74.23 35.01
C LYS A 40 5.39 73.18 35.95
N GLU A 41 4.83 73.05 37.16
CA GLU A 41 5.26 72.05 38.14
C GLU A 41 4.97 70.63 37.66
N GLN A 42 3.78 70.39 37.08
CA GLN A 42 3.45 69.11 36.47
C GLN A 42 4.41 68.76 35.32
N LEU A 43 4.71 69.72 34.44
CA LEU A 43 5.67 69.52 33.36
C LEU A 43 7.09 69.23 33.90
N ALA A 44 7.52 69.86 34.99
CA ALA A 44 8.80 69.57 35.62
C ALA A 44 8.89 68.12 36.14
N LEU A 45 7.84 67.62 36.80
CA LEU A 45 7.77 66.23 37.24
C LEU A 45 7.84 65.25 36.05
N THR A 46 7.16 65.56 34.94
CA THR A 46 7.24 64.74 33.72
C THR A 46 8.63 64.77 33.09
N LEU A 47 9.35 65.90 33.17
CA LEU A 47 10.71 66.04 32.67
C LEU A 47 11.70 65.19 33.47
N ASP A 48 11.56 65.16 34.79
CA ASP A 48 12.39 64.36 35.68
C ASP A 48 12.18 62.87 35.40
N THR A 49 10.91 62.45 35.34
CA THR A 49 10.54 61.06 35.00
C THR A 49 11.11 60.65 33.63
N THR A 50 10.98 61.52 32.62
CA THR A 50 11.52 61.29 31.27
C THR A 50 13.05 61.19 31.29
N SER A 51 13.71 62.01 32.11
CA SER A 51 15.17 62.00 32.25
C SER A 51 15.68 60.71 32.92
N GLU A 52 14.98 60.21 33.95
CA GLU A 52 15.26 58.92 34.59
C GLU A 52 15.12 57.77 33.56
N GLN A 53 14.03 57.75 32.80
CA GLN A 53 13.81 56.74 31.75
C GLN A 53 14.94 56.76 30.70
N ILE A 54 15.43 57.93 30.32
CA ILE A 54 16.58 58.07 29.41
C ILE A 54 17.85 57.47 30.03
N THR A 55 18.10 57.69 31.32
CA THR A 55 19.28 57.12 32.00
C THR A 55 19.20 55.60 32.10
N ASP A 56 18.02 55.05 32.39
CA ASP A 56 17.81 53.61 32.43
C ASP A 56 18.00 52.94 31.06
N LEU A 57 17.43 53.54 30.00
CA LEU A 57 17.61 53.03 28.63
C LEU A 57 19.08 53.05 28.20
N ARG A 58 19.85 54.07 28.59
CA ARG A 58 21.29 54.13 28.32
C ARG A 58 22.03 52.97 29.00
N SER A 59 21.72 52.69 30.27
CA SER A 59 22.30 51.56 31.01
C SER A 59 21.92 50.21 30.39
N GLN A 60 20.66 50.04 29.98
CA GLN A 60 20.22 48.85 29.26
C GLN A 60 20.96 48.66 27.93
N LEU A 61 21.14 49.74 27.15
CA LEU A 61 21.88 49.70 25.89
C LEU A 61 23.34 49.31 26.09
N MET A 62 24.00 49.82 27.14
CA MET A 62 25.37 49.41 27.48
C MET A 62 25.45 47.90 27.75
N ASN A 63 24.53 47.37 28.55
CA ASN A 63 24.49 45.93 28.86
C ASN A 63 24.21 45.07 27.61
N ARG A 64 23.28 45.50 26.75
CA ARG A 64 22.97 44.83 25.47
C ARG A 64 24.17 44.85 24.52
N ASN A 65 24.88 45.97 24.40
CA ASN A 65 26.10 46.08 23.60
C ASN A 65 27.22 45.17 24.12
N PHE A 66 27.42 45.08 25.44
CA PHE A 66 28.40 44.17 26.02
C PHE A 66 28.07 42.70 25.74
N THR A 67 26.80 42.34 25.88
CA THR A 67 26.30 41.00 25.57
C THR A 67 26.49 40.67 24.09
N MET A 68 26.20 41.62 23.19
CA MET A 68 26.43 41.46 21.75
C MET A 68 27.90 41.14 21.46
N LYS A 69 28.84 41.91 22.01
CA LYS A 69 30.28 41.68 21.83
C LYS A 69 30.71 40.29 22.33
N LYS A 70 30.16 39.82 23.45
CA LYS A 70 30.42 38.45 23.95
C LYS A 70 29.93 37.39 22.98
N ILE A 71 28.70 37.54 22.47
CA ILE A 71 28.13 36.62 21.49
C ILE A 71 28.98 36.59 20.22
N GLU A 72 29.44 37.73 19.73
CA GLU A 72 30.29 37.83 18.54
C GLU A 72 31.63 37.11 18.72
N LYS A 73 32.28 37.28 19.88
CA LYS A 73 33.52 36.55 20.22
C LYS A 73 33.30 35.04 20.20
N VAL A 74 32.25 34.57 20.87
CA VAL A 74 31.90 33.14 20.92
C VAL A 74 31.64 32.59 19.52
N ILE A 75 30.90 33.33 18.67
CA ILE A 75 30.66 32.92 17.28
C ILE A 75 31.97 32.80 16.49
N ALA A 76 32.88 33.77 16.63
CA ALA A 76 34.18 33.74 15.97
C ALA A 76 35.03 32.55 16.41
N GLU A 77 35.07 32.28 17.72
CA GLU A 77 35.77 31.13 18.30
C GLU A 77 35.21 29.80 17.76
N TYR A 78 33.88 29.65 17.69
CA TYR A 78 33.26 28.47 17.08
C TYR A 78 33.63 28.30 15.60
N SER A 79 33.69 29.39 14.84
CA SER A 79 34.12 29.34 13.42
C SER A 79 35.57 28.86 13.31
N ILE A 80 36.48 29.42 14.09
CA ILE A 80 37.90 29.03 14.10
C ILE A 80 38.05 27.56 14.50
N ASN A 81 37.31 27.11 15.52
CA ASN A 81 37.36 25.72 15.98
C ASN A 81 36.80 24.74 14.96
N LYS A 82 35.72 25.13 14.25
CA LYS A 82 35.16 24.37 13.13
C LYS A 82 36.20 24.19 12.03
N ASP A 83 36.90 25.25 11.64
CA ASP A 83 37.90 25.20 10.57
C ASP A 83 39.11 24.35 10.98
N LYS A 84 39.59 24.50 12.22
CA LYS A 84 40.66 23.66 12.79
C LYS A 84 40.27 22.19 12.82
N LEU A 85 39.03 21.87 13.22
CA LEU A 85 38.54 20.50 13.24
C LEU A 85 38.43 19.93 11.82
N SER A 86 37.90 20.72 10.88
CA SER A 86 37.80 20.33 9.47
C SER A 86 39.18 20.04 8.87
N ALA A 87 40.17 20.89 9.13
CA ALA A 87 41.55 20.66 8.71
C ALA A 87 42.14 19.38 9.33
N LYS A 88 41.91 19.14 10.62
CA LYS A 88 42.32 17.89 11.28
C LYS A 88 41.69 16.66 10.63
N ILE A 89 40.37 16.67 10.38
CA ILE A 89 39.66 15.58 9.71
C ILE A 89 40.20 15.36 8.29
N LYS A 90 40.45 16.43 7.55
CA LYS A 90 41.02 16.33 6.20
C LYS A 90 42.42 15.71 6.24
N ASN A 91 43.30 16.14 7.14
CA ASN A 91 44.65 15.63 7.26
C ASN A 91 44.69 14.16 7.74
N THR A 92 43.81 13.79 8.68
CA THR A 92 43.69 12.38 9.11
C THR A 92 43.15 11.47 8.02
N LEU A 93 42.26 11.98 7.16
CA LEU A 93 41.80 11.24 5.99
C LEU A 93 42.89 11.12 4.92
N GLN A 94 43.61 12.21 4.65
CA GLN A 94 44.72 12.23 3.69
C GLN A 94 45.90 11.33 4.12
N SER A 95 46.18 11.23 5.42
CA SER A 95 47.20 10.30 5.95
C SER A 95 46.78 8.82 5.86
N LYS A 96 45.52 8.52 5.52
CA LYS A 96 45.01 7.16 5.31
C LYS A 96 44.48 6.97 3.88
N PRO A 97 45.33 7.08 2.85
CA PRO A 97 44.91 7.06 1.44
C PRO A 97 44.20 5.76 1.05
N GLN A 98 44.62 4.62 1.61
CA GLN A 98 44.00 3.31 1.36
C GLN A 98 42.51 3.28 1.73
N LEU A 99 42.14 3.90 2.86
CA LEU A 99 40.74 3.99 3.28
C LEU A 99 39.95 4.91 2.35
N MET A 100 40.55 6.01 1.90
CA MET A 100 39.91 6.95 0.97
C MET A 100 39.65 6.30 -0.40
N ASP A 101 40.60 5.53 -0.90
CA ASP A 101 40.45 4.80 -2.17
C ASP A 101 39.41 3.69 -2.04
N LEU A 102 39.39 2.98 -0.90
CA LEU A 102 38.37 1.98 -0.61
C LEU A 102 36.96 2.58 -0.62
N ILE A 103 36.75 3.72 0.07
CA ILE A 103 35.46 4.44 0.09
C ILE A 103 35.05 4.85 -1.35
N LYS A 104 35.97 5.42 -2.12
CA LYS A 104 35.69 5.81 -3.52
C LYS A 104 35.35 4.61 -4.40
N SER A 105 36.02 3.46 -4.22
CA SER A 105 35.69 2.25 -4.95
C SER A 105 34.34 1.69 -4.53
N SER A 106 34.04 1.66 -3.23
CA SER A 106 32.75 1.16 -2.73
C SER A 106 31.58 2.02 -3.23
N ASP A 107 31.72 3.34 -3.28
CA ASP A 107 30.67 4.22 -3.79
C ASP A 107 30.38 3.97 -5.28
N ARG A 108 31.43 3.72 -6.08
CA ARG A 108 31.27 3.34 -7.49
C ARG A 108 30.58 1.99 -7.62
N ASP A 109 30.96 1.02 -6.80
CA ASP A 109 30.38 -0.32 -6.84
C ASP A 109 28.93 -0.31 -6.38
N VAL A 110 28.58 0.45 -5.34
CA VAL A 110 27.20 0.68 -4.92
C VAL A 110 26.37 1.26 -6.07
N SER A 111 26.87 2.29 -6.75
CA SER A 111 26.18 2.90 -7.89
C SER A 111 25.95 1.91 -9.06
N ARG A 112 26.95 1.06 -9.34
CA ARG A 112 26.85 -0.01 -10.36
C ARG A 112 25.87 -1.10 -9.95
N LEU A 113 25.89 -1.51 -8.68
CA LEU A 113 24.99 -2.52 -8.15
C LEU A 113 23.55 -2.02 -8.11
N ASP A 114 23.32 -0.77 -7.75
CA ASP A 114 21.97 -0.18 -7.70
C ASP A 114 21.32 -0.09 -9.08
N SER A 115 22.07 0.35 -10.09
CA SER A 115 21.58 0.35 -11.48
C SER A 115 21.32 -1.07 -12.01
N ARG A 116 22.17 -2.05 -11.70
CA ARG A 116 21.95 -3.46 -12.03
C ARG A 116 20.72 -4.04 -11.32
N LEU A 117 20.56 -3.77 -10.04
CA LEU A 117 19.42 -4.22 -9.24
C LEU A 117 18.11 -3.72 -9.85
N ASN A 118 18.05 -2.44 -10.19
CA ASN A 118 16.88 -1.84 -10.85
C ASN A 118 16.57 -2.50 -12.21
N SER A 119 17.59 -2.86 -12.99
CA SER A 119 17.40 -3.62 -14.24
C SER A 119 16.86 -5.02 -13.99
N VAL A 120 17.41 -5.76 -13.02
CA VAL A 120 16.97 -7.12 -12.67
C VAL A 120 15.53 -7.11 -12.16
N ILE A 121 15.15 -6.14 -11.32
CA ILE A 121 13.77 -5.96 -10.86
C ILE A 121 12.81 -5.75 -12.04
N LYS A 122 13.19 -4.93 -13.03
CA LYS A 122 12.37 -4.73 -14.24
C LYS A 122 12.21 -6.02 -15.04
N GLN A 123 13.29 -6.78 -15.20
CA GLN A 123 13.29 -8.06 -15.92
C GLN A 123 12.41 -9.10 -15.19
N GLU A 124 12.54 -9.21 -13.87
CA GLU A 124 11.73 -10.10 -13.03
C GLU A 124 10.24 -9.76 -13.14
N ASN A 125 9.88 -8.48 -13.03
CA ASN A 125 8.50 -8.02 -13.22
C ASN A 125 7.95 -8.36 -14.62
N ALA A 126 8.77 -8.27 -15.66
CA ALA A 126 8.38 -8.64 -17.01
C ALA A 126 8.19 -10.17 -17.16
N ALA A 127 9.11 -10.95 -16.58
CA ALA A 127 9.03 -12.41 -16.55
C ALA A 127 7.79 -12.90 -15.81
N GLN A 128 7.48 -12.31 -14.64
CA GLN A 128 6.26 -12.61 -13.88
C GLN A 128 5.00 -12.34 -14.70
N LYS A 129 4.91 -11.16 -15.34
CA LYS A 129 3.78 -10.83 -16.23
C LYS A 129 3.63 -11.84 -17.37
N ASN A 130 4.73 -12.25 -17.98
CA ASN A 130 4.73 -13.23 -19.07
C ASN A 130 4.30 -14.61 -18.56
N LEU A 131 4.81 -15.04 -17.41
CA LEU A 131 4.44 -16.30 -16.77
C LEU A 131 2.94 -16.33 -16.46
N SER A 132 2.37 -15.25 -15.92
CA SER A 132 0.92 -15.16 -15.68
C SER A 132 0.10 -15.36 -16.94
N LYS A 133 0.52 -14.78 -18.08
CA LYS A 133 -0.13 -14.95 -19.39
C LYS A 133 -0.01 -16.39 -19.92
N VAL A 134 1.13 -17.04 -19.71
CA VAL A 134 1.32 -18.44 -20.11
C VAL A 134 0.43 -19.36 -19.28
N ILE A 135 0.37 -19.13 -17.97
CA ILE A 135 -0.50 -19.89 -17.05
C ILE A 135 -1.98 -19.73 -17.45
N SER A 136 -2.44 -18.52 -17.76
CA SER A 136 -3.84 -18.31 -18.17
C SER A 136 -4.17 -19.05 -19.48
N ARG A 137 -3.31 -18.93 -20.50
CA ARG A 137 -3.48 -19.66 -21.78
C ARG A 137 -3.46 -21.17 -21.59
N LEU A 138 -2.57 -21.69 -20.74
CA LEU A 138 -2.51 -23.11 -20.44
C LEU A 138 -3.81 -23.61 -19.80
N ASN A 139 -4.36 -22.84 -18.87
CA ASN A 139 -5.64 -23.16 -18.24
C ASN A 139 -6.79 -23.15 -19.24
N GLU A 140 -6.85 -22.15 -20.14
CA GLU A 140 -7.84 -22.10 -21.23
C GLU A 140 -7.73 -23.30 -22.20
N LEU A 141 -6.52 -23.72 -22.55
CA LEU A 141 -6.33 -24.89 -23.40
C LEU A 141 -6.77 -26.18 -22.69
N ASN A 142 -6.49 -26.29 -21.39
CA ASN A 142 -6.93 -27.42 -20.58
C ASN A 142 -8.46 -27.48 -20.46
N THR A 143 -9.15 -26.36 -20.26
CA THR A 143 -10.63 -26.33 -20.21
C THR A 143 -11.22 -26.71 -21.56
N LYS A 144 -10.75 -26.11 -22.67
CA LYS A 144 -11.17 -26.47 -24.02
C LYS A 144 -10.97 -27.95 -24.32
N LYS A 145 -9.82 -28.51 -23.95
CA LYS A 145 -9.51 -29.95 -24.12
C LYS A 145 -10.47 -30.83 -23.32
N GLN A 146 -10.81 -30.45 -22.09
CA GLN A 146 -11.79 -31.18 -21.27
C GLN A 146 -13.19 -31.11 -21.86
N GLU A 147 -13.63 -29.95 -22.33
CA GLU A 147 -14.94 -29.76 -22.97
C GLU A 147 -15.06 -30.57 -24.26
N MET A 148 -14.03 -30.54 -25.13
CA MET A 148 -14.01 -31.36 -26.33
C MET A 148 -14.13 -32.86 -26.03
N ARG A 149 -13.43 -33.35 -25.00
CA ARG A 149 -13.55 -34.76 -24.56
C ARG A 149 -14.98 -35.09 -24.10
N LYS A 150 -15.60 -34.23 -23.29
CA LYS A 150 -16.99 -34.40 -22.84
C LYS A 150 -17.97 -34.37 -24.01
N ASN A 151 -17.80 -33.45 -24.96
CA ASN A 151 -18.66 -33.34 -26.13
C ASN A 151 -18.54 -34.56 -27.05
N LEU A 152 -17.32 -35.07 -27.27
CA LEU A 152 -17.11 -36.29 -28.04
C LEU A 152 -17.78 -37.50 -27.37
N GLN A 153 -17.66 -37.61 -26.03
CA GLN A 153 -18.32 -38.68 -25.28
C GLN A 153 -19.85 -38.59 -25.37
N ARG A 154 -20.42 -37.39 -25.25
CA ARG A 154 -21.87 -37.14 -25.43
C ARG A 154 -22.33 -37.53 -26.84
N LYS A 155 -21.59 -37.16 -27.88
CA LYS A 155 -21.87 -37.54 -29.28
C LYS A 155 -21.91 -39.06 -29.44
N ARG A 156 -20.87 -39.77 -28.98
CA ARG A 156 -20.81 -41.26 -29.03
C ARG A 156 -21.99 -41.91 -28.31
N ILE A 157 -22.35 -41.44 -27.11
CA ILE A 157 -23.51 -41.97 -26.36
C ILE A 157 -24.81 -41.71 -27.13
N SER A 158 -24.98 -40.52 -27.71
CA SER A 158 -26.18 -40.16 -28.46
C SER A 158 -26.34 -41.00 -29.74
N GLU A 159 -25.24 -41.23 -30.46
CA GLU A 159 -25.21 -42.08 -31.65
C GLU A 159 -25.51 -43.55 -31.30
N ALA A 160 -24.91 -44.07 -30.23
CA ALA A 160 -25.19 -45.42 -29.74
C ALA A 160 -26.67 -45.59 -29.36
N LYS A 161 -27.28 -44.60 -28.70
CA LYS A 161 -28.72 -44.60 -28.38
C LYS A 161 -29.59 -44.59 -29.63
N ARG A 162 -29.24 -43.79 -30.64
CA ARG A 162 -29.96 -43.74 -31.92
C ARG A 162 -29.90 -45.09 -32.65
N LYS A 163 -28.71 -45.69 -32.76
CA LYS A 163 -28.55 -47.03 -33.37
C LYS A 163 -29.35 -48.09 -32.62
N ALA A 164 -29.27 -48.11 -31.29
CA ALA A 164 -30.05 -49.05 -30.48
C ALA A 164 -31.57 -48.85 -30.61
N ALA A 165 -32.05 -47.62 -30.79
CA ALA A 165 -33.46 -47.35 -31.03
C ALA A 165 -33.92 -47.84 -32.42
N GLN A 166 -33.11 -47.62 -33.46
CA GLN A 166 -33.36 -48.12 -34.80
C GLN A 166 -33.40 -49.65 -34.82
N GLU A 167 -32.44 -50.30 -34.16
CA GLU A 167 -32.38 -51.77 -34.06
C GLU A 167 -33.61 -52.34 -33.34
N LYS A 168 -34.05 -51.71 -32.24
CA LYS A 168 -35.31 -52.08 -31.58
C LYS A 168 -36.53 -51.92 -32.49
N GLN A 169 -36.60 -50.85 -33.29
CA GLN A 169 -37.70 -50.65 -34.25
C GLN A 169 -37.72 -51.75 -35.32
N ILE A 170 -36.55 -52.12 -35.87
CA ILE A 170 -36.40 -53.20 -36.85
C ILE A 170 -36.88 -54.53 -36.24
N ILE A 171 -36.44 -54.86 -35.01
CA ILE A 171 -36.87 -56.08 -34.32
C ILE A 171 -38.39 -56.10 -34.10
N VAL A 172 -38.99 -54.96 -33.72
CA VAL A 172 -40.45 -54.85 -33.54
C VAL A 172 -41.19 -55.03 -34.86
N MET A 173 -40.72 -54.44 -35.96
CA MET A 173 -41.32 -54.64 -37.29
C MET A 173 -41.20 -56.10 -37.73
N ALA A 174 -40.03 -56.73 -37.56
CA ALA A 174 -39.82 -58.13 -37.88
C ALA A 174 -40.77 -59.05 -37.09
N ARG A 175 -40.96 -58.79 -35.80
CA ARG A 175 -41.94 -59.52 -34.97
C ARG A 175 -43.38 -59.32 -35.46
N LYS A 176 -43.75 -58.11 -35.87
CA LYS A 176 -45.09 -57.82 -36.44
C LYS A 176 -45.30 -58.53 -37.78
N LEU A 177 -44.29 -58.61 -38.63
CA LEU A 177 -44.36 -59.34 -39.90
C LEU A 177 -44.47 -60.85 -39.64
N ALA A 178 -43.65 -61.39 -38.74
CA ALA A 178 -43.70 -62.80 -38.36
C ALA A 178 -45.07 -63.19 -37.75
N SER A 179 -45.66 -62.35 -36.90
CA SER A 179 -47.00 -62.62 -36.34
C SER A 179 -48.10 -62.56 -37.39
N LYS A 180 -48.03 -61.63 -38.36
CA LYS A 180 -48.96 -61.61 -39.51
C LYS A 180 -48.84 -62.86 -40.38
N MET A 181 -47.61 -63.31 -40.67
CA MET A 181 -47.38 -64.54 -41.43
C MET A 181 -47.84 -65.79 -40.68
N ALA A 182 -47.67 -65.82 -39.35
CA ALA A 182 -48.16 -66.91 -38.50
C ALA A 182 -49.70 -66.91 -38.40
N ALA A 183 -50.36 -65.74 -38.40
CA ALA A 183 -51.81 -65.63 -38.43
C ALA A 183 -52.41 -66.10 -39.77
N ALA A 184 -51.77 -65.78 -40.89
CA ALA A 184 -52.19 -66.22 -42.22
C ALA A 184 -52.08 -67.76 -42.43
N LYS A 185 -51.21 -68.43 -41.67
CA LYS A 185 -51.04 -69.90 -41.72
C LYS A 185 -51.92 -70.69 -40.74
N ARG A 186 -52.76 -70.05 -39.91
CA ARG A 186 -53.66 -70.76 -38.98
C ARG A 186 -55.07 -70.86 -39.53
N LYS A 187 -55.47 -72.05 -39.98
CA LYS A 187 -56.89 -72.45 -40.02
C LYS A 187 -57.47 -72.39 -38.59
N ALA A 188 -58.71 -71.92 -38.48
CA ALA A 188 -59.42 -71.70 -37.22
C ALA A 188 -59.39 -72.93 -36.29
N PRO A 189 -59.10 -72.78 -34.98
CA PRO A 189 -59.21 -73.89 -34.06
C PRO A 189 -60.69 -74.11 -33.69
N LYS A 190 -61.19 -75.32 -33.99
CA LYS A 190 -62.46 -75.83 -33.45
C LYS A 190 -62.43 -75.75 -31.92
N ARG A 191 -63.50 -75.19 -31.34
CA ARG A 191 -63.80 -75.21 -29.89
C ARG A 191 -63.62 -76.62 -29.33
N LYS A 192 -62.76 -76.77 -28.31
CA LYS A 192 -62.86 -77.86 -27.33
C LYS A 192 -62.90 -77.24 -25.94
N VAL A 193 -64.02 -77.46 -25.25
CA VAL A 193 -64.19 -77.17 -23.82
C VAL A 193 -63.29 -78.15 -23.07
N ALA A 194 -62.24 -77.65 -22.42
CA ALA A 194 -61.40 -78.42 -21.52
C ALA A 194 -61.53 -77.86 -20.10
N LYS A 195 -62.00 -78.74 -19.21
CA LYS A 195 -62.31 -78.49 -17.80
C LYS A 195 -61.09 -77.92 -17.05
N ARG A 196 -61.40 -76.96 -16.17
CA ARG A 196 -60.51 -76.32 -15.20
C ARG A 196 -59.73 -77.35 -14.37
N LYS A 197 -58.41 -77.16 -14.24
CA LYS A 197 -57.67 -77.49 -13.01
C LYS A 197 -56.89 -76.26 -12.56
N ALA A 198 -57.20 -75.78 -11.36
CA ALA A 198 -56.57 -74.63 -10.74
C ALA A 198 -55.12 -74.98 -10.34
N PRO A 199 -54.08 -74.28 -10.85
CA PRO A 199 -52.73 -74.45 -10.35
C PRO A 199 -52.57 -73.64 -9.06
N LYS A 200 -52.30 -74.36 -7.98
CA LYS A 200 -51.98 -73.83 -6.64
C LYS A 200 -50.88 -72.77 -6.72
N ARG A 201 -51.14 -71.61 -6.12
CA ARG A 201 -50.17 -70.54 -5.86
C ARG A 201 -48.96 -71.10 -5.10
N LYS A 202 -47.77 -71.09 -5.70
CA LYS A 202 -46.51 -71.05 -4.93
C LYS A 202 -46.00 -69.62 -4.93
N ALA A 203 -46.15 -68.95 -3.78
CA ALA A 203 -45.58 -67.65 -3.52
C ALA A 203 -44.05 -67.75 -3.61
N ALA A 204 -43.45 -67.08 -4.59
CA ALA A 204 -42.00 -66.91 -4.64
C ALA A 204 -41.59 -66.02 -3.45
N LYS A 205 -40.93 -66.62 -2.46
CA LYS A 205 -40.31 -65.93 -1.33
C LYS A 205 -39.33 -64.89 -1.88
N ARG A 206 -39.64 -63.60 -1.66
CA ARG A 206 -38.74 -62.47 -1.91
C ARG A 206 -37.48 -62.66 -1.05
N LYS A 207 -36.31 -62.88 -1.67
CA LYS A 207 -35.04 -62.65 -0.97
C LYS A 207 -34.76 -61.14 -1.05
N ALA A 208 -34.83 -60.48 0.10
CA ALA A 208 -34.39 -59.10 0.25
C ALA A 208 -32.86 -59.02 0.00
N PRO A 209 -32.38 -58.04 -0.77
CA PRO A 209 -30.94 -57.81 -0.90
C PRO A 209 -30.37 -57.30 0.44
N LYS A 210 -29.43 -58.06 1.02
CA LYS A 210 -28.61 -57.61 2.16
C LYS A 210 -27.74 -56.42 1.71
N ARG A 211 -27.84 -55.32 2.46
CA ARG A 211 -27.08 -54.06 2.32
C ARG A 211 -25.56 -54.32 2.29
N LYS A 212 -24.83 -53.56 1.47
CA LYS A 212 -23.47 -53.12 1.83
C LYS A 212 -23.47 -51.60 2.01
N ALA A 213 -23.33 -51.17 3.26
CA ALA A 213 -23.02 -49.80 3.60
C ALA A 213 -21.55 -49.53 3.26
N ALA A 214 -21.28 -48.56 2.38
CA ALA A 214 -19.96 -47.98 2.24
C ALA A 214 -19.93 -46.64 2.98
N LYS A 215 -19.03 -46.56 3.95
CA LYS A 215 -18.83 -45.50 4.93
C LYS A 215 -18.60 -44.13 4.26
N ARG A 216 -19.29 -43.11 4.79
CA ARG A 216 -18.91 -41.70 4.67
C ARG A 216 -17.47 -41.55 5.17
N LYS A 217 -16.59 -40.92 4.39
CA LYS A 217 -15.41 -40.24 4.94
C LYS A 217 -15.72 -38.74 4.96
N ALA A 218 -15.74 -38.19 6.18
CA ALA A 218 -15.74 -36.76 6.46
C ALA A 218 -14.31 -36.19 6.24
N PRO A 219 -14.15 -34.85 6.23
CA PRO A 219 -13.10 -34.14 5.48
C PRO A 219 -11.75 -34.13 6.19
N LYS A 220 -10.66 -34.07 5.42
CA LYS A 220 -9.34 -33.73 5.97
C LYS A 220 -9.21 -32.20 6.05
N ARG A 221 -9.09 -31.69 7.27
CA ARG A 221 -8.44 -30.40 7.58
C ARG A 221 -6.96 -30.50 7.19
N LYS A 222 -6.47 -29.54 6.41
CA LYS A 222 -5.18 -28.83 6.55
C LYS A 222 -5.24 -27.61 5.66
#